data_AF-A0A7W1P628-F1
#
_entry.id   AF-A0A7W1P628-F1
#
_cell.length_a   1.000
_cell.length_b   1.000
_cell.length_c   1.000
_cell.angle_alpha   90.00
_cell.angle_beta   90.00
_cell.angle_gamma   90.00
#
_symmetry.space_group_name_H-M   'P 1'
#
loop_
_entity.id
_entity.type
_entity.pdbx_description
1 polymer ?
#
loop_
_entity_poly.entity_id
_entity_poly.type
_entity_poly.pdbx_seq_one_letter_code
_entity_poly.pdbx_strand_id
1 'polypeptide(L)'
;MGSSGAMFFEPYDHDPANKGLLRPIMRPEGRDGAALGMTAAQRYTDFPPGNLEKLVEEAIPTGLTPHIHAIGDKGNRIILDVYEKLLTRHDLVDRDHRWRVIHAQVVHPDDFSRFGRLKLVAEVNPYHVSDDMRWMEERIGAARSRGAYAFRTLKNAGAVLIFGSDRPGTNAARCFLNPVYGLYAAVARQTLSGEPPDGWFPDERLTIEEAIEAYTKAPAWASFEEDIKGTQFWGVESCIAPAQHEITRSRIVSSVTTWNAPARHARGG
;
A
#
# COMPACT_ATOMS: atom_id res chain seq x y z
N MET A 1 -12.11 -1.77 0.36
CA MET A 1 -12.98 -2.25 -0.75
C MET A 1 -14.47 -1.88 -0.69
N GLY A 2 -14.92 -0.99 0.23
CA GLY A 2 -16.35 -0.79 0.50
C GLY A 2 -17.24 -0.34 -0.67
N SER A 3 -16.69 0.33 -1.69
CA SER A 3 -17.44 0.92 -2.81
C SER A 3 -17.53 0.07 -4.09
N SER A 4 -16.93 -1.13 -4.13
CA SER A 4 -16.82 -1.96 -5.34
C SER A 4 -16.21 -1.23 -6.56
N GLY A 5 -15.37 -0.22 -6.32
CA GLY A 5 -14.75 0.58 -7.38
C GLY A 5 -13.44 0.02 -7.93
N ALA A 6 -12.80 -0.93 -7.24
CA ALA A 6 -11.53 -1.51 -7.66
C ALA A 6 -11.69 -2.37 -8.91
N MET A 7 -10.82 -2.16 -9.91
CA MET A 7 -10.89 -2.85 -11.19
C MET A 7 -10.27 -4.25 -11.14
N PHE A 8 -11.07 -5.27 -11.46
CA PHE A 8 -10.69 -6.68 -11.45
C PHE A 8 -10.79 -7.33 -12.85
N PHE A 9 -10.08 -8.45 -13.06
CA PHE A 9 -10.26 -9.29 -14.27
C PHE A 9 -11.63 -9.94 -14.29
N GLU A 10 -11.96 -10.59 -13.17
CA GLU A 10 -13.25 -11.23 -12.92
C GLU A 10 -14.21 -10.31 -12.17
N PRO A 11 -15.53 -10.44 -12.35
CA PRO A 11 -16.51 -9.67 -11.59
C PRO A 11 -16.37 -9.87 -10.08
N TYR A 12 -16.98 -8.98 -9.29
CA TYR A 12 -17.14 -9.23 -7.86
C TYR A 12 -18.06 -10.45 -7.63
N ASP A 13 -17.76 -11.27 -6.62
CA ASP A 13 -18.56 -12.45 -6.28
C ASP A 13 -19.96 -12.04 -5.78
N HIS A 14 -20.03 -10.95 -5.00
CA HIS A 14 -21.29 -10.41 -4.48
C HIS A 14 -22.05 -9.51 -5.48
N ASP A 15 -21.40 -9.13 -6.59
CA ASP A 15 -21.97 -8.29 -7.66
C ASP A 15 -21.42 -8.73 -9.03
N PRO A 16 -21.94 -9.83 -9.61
CA PRO A 16 -21.40 -10.44 -10.82
C PRO A 16 -21.50 -9.57 -12.09
N ALA A 17 -22.25 -8.47 -12.05
CA ALA A 17 -22.35 -7.51 -13.16
C ALA A 17 -21.22 -6.46 -13.13
N ASN A 18 -20.45 -6.40 -12.04
CA ASN A 18 -19.50 -5.34 -11.78
C ASN A 18 -18.06 -5.86 -11.80
N LYS A 19 -17.19 -5.23 -12.60
CA LYS A 19 -15.74 -5.49 -12.65
C LYS A 19 -14.90 -4.33 -12.11
N GLY A 20 -15.55 -3.38 -11.44
CA GLY A 20 -14.96 -2.14 -10.98
C GLY A 20 -14.81 -1.08 -12.06
N LEU A 21 -14.12 0.00 -11.71
CA LEU A 21 -14.04 1.21 -12.53
C LEU A 21 -12.58 1.58 -12.80
N LEU A 22 -12.30 1.95 -14.05
CA LEU A 22 -11.08 2.66 -14.42
C LEU A 22 -11.48 4.10 -14.68
N ARG A 23 -10.95 5.03 -13.87
CA ARG A 23 -11.21 6.46 -14.09
C ARG A 23 -10.72 6.85 -15.49
N PRO A 24 -11.44 7.72 -16.22
CA PRO A 24 -11.07 8.08 -17.59
C PRO A 24 -9.60 8.48 -17.76
N ILE A 25 -9.06 9.30 -16.84
CA ILE A 25 -7.65 9.73 -16.81
C ILE A 25 -6.65 8.57 -16.71
N MET A 26 -7.07 7.45 -16.11
CA MET A 26 -6.23 6.27 -15.86
C MET A 26 -6.16 5.32 -17.06
N ARG A 27 -6.87 5.59 -18.17
CA ARG A 27 -6.70 4.77 -19.38
C ARG A 27 -5.31 5.05 -19.99
N PRO A 28 -4.49 4.01 -20.28
CA PRO A 28 -3.17 4.20 -20.89
C PRO A 28 -3.26 4.84 -22.27
N GLU A 29 -4.21 4.40 -23.11
CA GLU A 29 -4.39 4.86 -24.48
C GLU A 29 -5.19 6.16 -24.55
N GLY A 30 -4.49 7.28 -24.41
CA GLY A 30 -4.97 8.57 -24.90
C GLY A 30 -4.71 8.71 -26.38
N ARG A 31 -5.64 9.35 -27.11
CA ARG A 31 -5.29 9.91 -28.42
C ARG A 31 -4.04 10.78 -28.26
N ASP A 32 -3.06 10.63 -29.15
CA ASP A 32 -1.89 11.50 -29.19
C ASP A 32 -2.34 12.98 -29.16
N GLY A 33 -1.77 13.75 -28.23
CA GLY A 33 -2.10 15.16 -28.05
C GLY A 33 -3.30 15.47 -27.16
N ALA A 34 -4.08 14.49 -26.68
CA ALA A 34 -5.27 14.75 -25.87
C ALA A 34 -4.97 15.47 -24.54
N ALA A 35 -3.81 15.22 -23.92
CA ALA A 35 -3.35 15.91 -22.71
C ALA A 35 -2.69 17.28 -23.00
N LEU A 36 -1.98 17.41 -24.13
CA LEU A 36 -1.24 18.64 -24.49
C LEU A 36 -2.12 19.70 -25.19
N GLY A 37 -3.27 19.30 -25.73
CA GLY A 37 -4.28 20.21 -26.29
C GLY A 37 -5.33 20.68 -25.28
N MET A 38 -5.18 20.35 -24.00
CA MET A 38 -6.16 20.72 -22.96
C MET A 38 -6.04 22.21 -22.60
N THR A 39 -7.13 22.94 -22.82
CA THR A 39 -7.32 24.25 -22.18
C THR A 39 -7.48 24.09 -20.67
N ALA A 40 -7.20 25.13 -19.88
CA ALA A 40 -7.37 25.09 -18.42
C ALA A 40 -8.80 24.69 -17.99
N ALA A 41 -9.81 24.97 -18.81
CA ALA A 41 -11.20 24.58 -18.59
C ALA A 41 -11.48 23.08 -18.82
N GLN A 42 -10.66 22.39 -19.61
CA GLN A 42 -10.81 20.97 -19.93
C GLN A 42 -10.07 20.05 -18.94
N ARG A 43 -9.20 20.61 -18.09
CA ARG A 43 -8.49 19.87 -17.03
C ARG A 43 -9.42 19.43 -15.88
N TYR A 44 -10.62 20.01 -15.80
CA TYR A 44 -11.59 19.79 -14.71
C TYR A 44 -13.01 19.46 -15.21
N THR A 45 -13.14 18.72 -16.33
CA THR A 45 -14.43 18.12 -16.72
C THR A 45 -14.50 16.65 -16.30
N ASP A 46 -15.71 16.11 -16.17
CA ASP A 46 -15.99 14.76 -15.60
C ASP A 46 -15.37 13.59 -16.38
N PHE A 47 -14.82 13.80 -17.59
CA PHE A 47 -14.33 12.73 -18.47
C PHE A 47 -13.13 13.15 -19.34
N PRO A 48 -11.91 13.29 -18.77
CA PRO A 48 -10.72 13.41 -19.61
C PRO A 48 -10.51 12.11 -20.40
N PRO A 49 -10.26 12.14 -21.73
CA PRO A 49 -9.75 10.98 -22.44
C PRO A 49 -8.45 10.56 -21.75
N GLY A 50 -8.25 9.25 -21.54
CA GLY A 50 -7.11 8.79 -20.74
C GLY A 50 -5.78 9.25 -21.28
N ASN A 51 -4.80 9.39 -20.40
CA ASN A 51 -3.50 9.96 -20.72
C ASN A 51 -2.44 9.50 -19.73
N LEU A 52 -2.68 8.41 -19.01
CA LEU A 52 -1.82 7.99 -17.91
C LEU A 52 -0.37 7.79 -18.35
N GLU A 53 -0.15 7.02 -19.43
CA GLU A 53 1.19 6.77 -19.95
C GLU A 53 1.89 8.07 -20.32
N LYS A 54 1.19 8.96 -21.01
CA LYS A 54 1.72 10.26 -21.43
C LYS A 54 2.05 11.18 -20.25
N LEU A 55 1.18 11.23 -19.23
CA LEU A 55 1.44 12.01 -18.02
C LEU A 55 2.68 11.52 -17.28
N VAL A 56 2.84 10.20 -17.18
CA VAL A 56 4.02 9.60 -16.56
C VAL A 56 5.27 9.89 -17.41
N GLU A 57 5.17 9.79 -18.73
CA GLU A 57 6.27 10.10 -19.64
C GLU A 57 6.71 11.57 -19.57
N GLU A 58 5.76 12.51 -19.50
CA GLU A 58 6.04 13.94 -19.33
C GLU A 58 6.63 14.27 -17.94
N ALA A 59 6.39 13.44 -16.92
CA ALA A 59 6.97 13.61 -15.60
C ALA A 59 8.46 13.22 -15.54
N ILE A 60 8.92 12.28 -16.37
CA ILE A 60 10.30 11.78 -16.39
C ILE A 60 11.36 12.90 -16.40
N PRO A 61 11.35 13.86 -17.36
CA PRO A 61 12.38 14.90 -17.42
C PRO A 61 12.32 15.91 -16.26
N THR A 62 11.22 15.93 -15.50
CA THR A 62 11.06 16.86 -14.36
C THR A 62 11.67 16.33 -13.07
N GLY A 63 12.04 15.04 -13.02
CA GLY A 63 12.46 14.36 -11.79
C GLY A 63 11.32 13.99 -10.85
N LEU A 64 10.06 14.24 -11.22
CA LEU A 64 8.91 13.78 -10.45
C LEU A 64 8.74 12.26 -10.55
N THR A 65 8.46 11.62 -9.43
CA THR A 65 8.22 10.18 -9.36
C THR A 65 6.71 9.88 -9.35
N PRO A 66 6.20 9.08 -10.30
CA PRO A 66 4.79 8.72 -10.34
C PRO A 66 4.41 7.83 -9.16
N HIS A 67 3.37 8.25 -8.44
CA HIS A 67 2.74 7.53 -7.33
C HIS A 67 1.29 7.23 -7.73
N ILE A 68 0.99 6.00 -8.15
CA ILE A 68 -0.28 5.71 -8.84
C ILE A 68 -1.12 4.71 -8.04
N HIS A 69 -2.37 5.10 -7.75
CA HIS A 69 -3.39 4.28 -7.10
C HIS A 69 -3.79 3.06 -7.93
N ALA A 70 -3.64 1.86 -7.36
CA ALA A 70 -4.14 0.61 -7.91
C ALA A 70 -4.53 -0.40 -6.82
N ILE A 71 -5.81 -0.83 -6.82
CA ILE A 71 -6.34 -1.77 -5.83
C ILE A 71 -6.56 -3.16 -6.44
N GLY A 72 -7.39 -3.28 -7.48
CA GLY A 72 -7.76 -4.59 -8.03
C GLY A 72 -6.69 -5.18 -8.94
N ASP A 73 -6.71 -6.49 -9.15
CA ASP A 73 -5.68 -7.24 -9.87
C ASP A 73 -5.46 -6.73 -11.31
N LYS A 74 -6.53 -6.43 -12.03
CA LYS A 74 -6.47 -5.83 -13.36
C LYS A 74 -5.98 -4.38 -13.32
N GLY A 75 -6.39 -3.61 -12.32
CA GLY A 75 -5.87 -2.26 -12.11
C GLY A 75 -4.36 -2.26 -11.91
N ASN A 76 -3.85 -3.14 -11.04
CA ASN A 76 -2.42 -3.33 -10.81
C ASN A 76 -1.69 -3.74 -12.09
N ARG A 77 -2.22 -4.70 -12.86
CA ARG A 77 -1.59 -5.13 -14.13
C ARG A 77 -1.45 -3.97 -15.12
N ILE A 78 -2.47 -3.13 -15.28
CA ILE A 78 -2.42 -1.96 -16.17
C ILE A 78 -1.27 -1.02 -15.75
N ILE A 79 -1.12 -0.74 -14.46
CA ILE A 79 -0.03 0.13 -13.97
C ILE A 79 1.34 -0.50 -14.20
N LEU A 80 1.48 -1.80 -13.93
CA LEU A 80 2.72 -2.53 -14.16
C LEU A 80 3.10 -2.54 -15.65
N ASP A 81 2.14 -2.67 -16.56
CA ASP A 81 2.37 -2.61 -18.01
C ASP A 81 2.87 -1.22 -18.44
N VAL A 82 2.27 -0.15 -17.92
CA VAL A 82 2.71 1.24 -18.18
C VAL A 82 4.13 1.47 -17.63
N TYR A 83 4.40 1.05 -16.39
CA TYR A 83 5.71 1.21 -15.77
C TYR A 83 6.79 0.41 -16.50
N GLU A 84 6.54 -0.85 -16.82
CA GLU A 84 7.46 -1.69 -17.59
C GLU A 84 7.80 -1.05 -18.94
N LYS A 85 6.80 -0.57 -19.66
CA LYS A 85 6.96 0.08 -20.96
C LYS A 85 7.82 1.34 -20.86
N LEU A 86 7.51 2.23 -19.91
CA LEU A 86 8.21 3.51 -19.77
C LEU A 86 9.61 3.36 -19.17
N LEU A 87 9.76 2.55 -18.12
CA LEU A 87 11.07 2.30 -17.51
C LEU A 87 12.04 1.63 -18.50
N THR A 88 11.55 0.71 -19.34
CA THR A 88 12.37 0.07 -20.38
C THR A 88 12.69 1.05 -21.51
N ARG A 89 11.71 1.81 -22.01
CA ARG A 89 11.91 2.77 -23.10
C ARG A 89 12.94 3.84 -22.78
N HIS A 90 12.95 4.31 -21.53
CA HIS A 90 13.79 5.42 -21.07
C HIS A 90 15.04 4.96 -20.31
N ASP A 91 15.35 3.66 -20.29
CA ASP A 91 16.52 3.08 -19.59
C ASP A 91 16.59 3.47 -18.09
N LEU A 92 15.44 3.36 -17.41
CA LEU A 92 15.27 3.78 -16.02
C LEU A 92 15.18 2.62 -15.02
N VAL A 93 15.03 1.37 -15.47
CA VAL A 93 14.86 0.20 -14.56
C VAL A 93 16.00 0.09 -13.55
N ASP A 94 17.24 0.35 -13.98
CA ASP A 94 18.41 0.29 -13.11
C ASP A 94 18.76 1.61 -12.42
N ARG A 95 17.97 2.67 -12.64
CA ARG A 95 18.13 3.97 -12.00
C ARG A 95 17.41 4.03 -10.66
N ASP A 96 17.76 5.02 -9.85
CA ASP A 96 17.09 5.28 -8.58
C ASP A 96 15.77 6.05 -8.82
N HIS A 97 14.78 5.36 -9.40
CA HIS A 97 13.54 5.99 -9.84
C HIS A 97 12.49 6.08 -8.73
N ARG A 98 12.47 5.15 -7.76
CA ARG A 98 11.53 5.14 -6.60
C ARG A 98 10.04 5.25 -6.99
N TRP A 99 9.66 4.71 -8.16
CA TRP A 99 8.27 4.73 -8.66
C TRP A 99 7.38 3.83 -7.81
N ARG A 100 6.12 4.24 -7.60
CA ARG A 100 5.25 3.62 -6.59
C ARG A 100 3.90 3.20 -7.13
N VAL A 101 3.52 1.97 -6.79
CA VAL A 101 2.13 1.54 -6.86
C VAL A 101 1.51 1.74 -5.48
N ILE A 102 0.48 2.59 -5.41
CA ILE A 102 -0.24 2.92 -4.19
C ILE A 102 -1.35 1.90 -3.96
N HIS A 103 -1.47 1.45 -2.71
CA HIS A 103 -2.23 0.32 -2.19
C HIS A 103 -1.66 -1.04 -2.57
N ALA A 104 -1.44 -1.30 -3.87
CA ALA A 104 -1.10 -2.63 -4.40
C ALA A 104 -1.96 -3.73 -3.71
N GLN A 105 -3.25 -3.44 -3.52
CA GLN A 105 -4.04 -4.10 -2.48
C GLN A 105 -4.41 -5.53 -2.86
N VAL A 106 -4.76 -5.79 -4.12
CA VAL A 106 -4.98 -7.13 -4.66
C VAL A 106 -4.15 -7.28 -5.92
N VAL A 107 -3.13 -8.14 -5.85
CA VAL A 107 -2.19 -8.38 -6.95
C VAL A 107 -2.40 -9.79 -7.49
N HIS A 108 -2.41 -9.94 -8.81
CA HIS A 108 -2.49 -11.26 -9.43
C HIS A 108 -1.19 -12.04 -9.17
N PRO A 109 -1.23 -13.36 -8.93
CA PRO A 109 -0.04 -14.18 -8.67
C PRO A 109 1.11 -13.96 -9.68
N ASP A 110 0.77 -13.89 -10.97
CA ASP A 110 1.74 -13.68 -12.06
C ASP A 110 2.44 -12.31 -12.03
N ASP A 111 1.89 -11.33 -11.31
CA ASP A 111 2.39 -9.95 -11.32
C ASP A 111 3.35 -9.64 -10.16
N PHE A 112 3.44 -10.48 -9.12
CA PHE A 112 4.32 -10.21 -7.96
C PHE A 112 5.79 -10.04 -8.34
N SER A 113 6.32 -10.92 -9.18
CA SER A 113 7.73 -10.88 -9.62
C SER A 113 8.08 -9.59 -10.40
N ARG A 114 7.08 -8.94 -11.00
CA ARG A 114 7.25 -7.70 -11.76
C ARG A 114 7.64 -6.54 -10.84
N PHE A 115 7.17 -6.52 -9.58
CA PHE A 115 7.54 -5.47 -8.64
C PHE A 115 9.06 -5.42 -8.39
N GLY A 116 9.70 -6.57 -8.11
CA GLY A 116 11.15 -6.60 -7.92
C GLY A 116 11.93 -6.43 -9.22
N ARG A 117 11.47 -7.05 -10.32
CA ARG A 117 12.13 -6.91 -11.64
C ARG A 117 12.18 -5.45 -12.11
N LEU A 118 11.14 -4.67 -11.82
CA LEU A 118 11.03 -3.26 -12.15
C LEU A 118 11.48 -2.33 -11.01
N LYS A 119 12.06 -2.87 -9.92
CA LYS A 119 12.52 -2.14 -8.72
C LYS A 119 11.48 -1.16 -8.15
N LEU A 120 10.22 -1.57 -8.16
CA LEU A 120 9.10 -0.74 -7.73
C LEU A 120 8.97 -0.69 -6.21
N VAL A 121 8.44 0.43 -5.74
CA VAL A 121 7.94 0.60 -4.38
C VAL A 121 6.47 0.16 -4.35
N ALA A 122 6.13 -0.71 -3.41
CA ALA A 122 4.75 -1.03 -3.05
C ALA A 122 4.37 -0.23 -1.80
N GLU A 123 3.52 0.78 -1.96
CA GLU A 123 2.97 1.54 -0.84
C GLU A 123 1.66 0.89 -0.38
N VAL A 124 1.69 0.21 0.75
CA VAL A 124 0.57 -0.59 1.26
C VAL A 124 0.03 -0.03 2.57
N ASN A 125 -1.20 -0.39 2.92
CA ASN A 125 -1.91 0.16 4.08
C ASN A 125 -2.29 -0.94 5.07
N PRO A 126 -1.46 -1.26 6.07
CA PRO A 126 -1.69 -2.37 6.98
C PRO A 126 -3.03 -2.34 7.69
N TYR A 127 -3.50 -1.16 8.11
CA TYR A 127 -4.78 -1.05 8.81
C TYR A 127 -5.97 -1.49 7.95
N HIS A 128 -5.86 -1.32 6.61
CA HIS A 128 -6.91 -1.79 5.72
C HIS A 128 -7.05 -3.31 5.73
N VAL A 129 -5.99 -4.07 6.07
CA VAL A 129 -6.09 -5.53 6.24
C VAL A 129 -7.09 -5.85 7.34
N SER A 130 -6.87 -5.30 8.54
CA SER A 130 -7.75 -5.50 9.72
C SER A 130 -9.19 -5.04 9.48
N ASP A 131 -9.39 -4.10 8.57
CA ASP A 131 -10.72 -3.63 8.19
C ASP A 131 -11.39 -4.54 7.15
N ASP A 132 -10.74 -4.71 5.99
CA ASP A 132 -11.32 -5.40 4.83
C ASP A 132 -11.42 -6.92 5.03
N MET A 133 -10.57 -7.56 5.84
CA MET A 133 -10.56 -9.03 6.03
C MET A 133 -11.92 -9.62 6.42
N ARG A 134 -12.80 -8.81 7.02
CA ARG A 134 -14.13 -9.23 7.51
C ARG A 134 -15.14 -9.52 6.39
N TRP A 135 -14.90 -9.00 5.19
CA TRP A 135 -15.83 -9.11 4.05
C TRP A 135 -15.12 -9.34 2.71
N MET A 136 -13.79 -9.35 2.68
CA MET A 136 -13.02 -9.45 1.43
C MET A 136 -13.34 -10.73 0.66
N GLU A 137 -13.38 -11.87 1.35
CA GLU A 137 -13.66 -13.17 0.73
C GLU A 137 -15.09 -13.28 0.20
N GLU A 138 -16.07 -12.62 0.83
CA GLU A 138 -17.43 -12.53 0.30
C GLU A 138 -17.48 -11.72 -1.01
N ARG A 139 -16.63 -10.69 -1.12
CA ARG A 139 -16.66 -9.77 -2.26
C ARG A 139 -15.90 -10.25 -3.48
N ILE A 140 -14.76 -10.90 -3.29
CA ILE A 140 -13.88 -11.33 -4.39
C ILE A 140 -13.50 -12.81 -4.33
N GLY A 141 -14.03 -13.57 -3.38
CA GLY A 141 -13.73 -14.98 -3.22
C GLY A 141 -12.40 -15.23 -2.51
N ALA A 142 -12.29 -16.39 -1.87
CA ALA A 142 -11.09 -16.79 -1.14
C ALA A 142 -9.85 -16.91 -2.05
N ALA A 143 -10.03 -17.38 -3.30
CA ALA A 143 -8.94 -17.58 -4.25
C ALA A 143 -8.24 -16.26 -4.61
N ARG A 144 -9.01 -15.22 -5.00
CA ARG A 144 -8.43 -13.89 -5.30
C ARG A 144 -7.95 -13.18 -4.04
N SER A 145 -8.59 -13.41 -2.90
CA SER A 145 -8.17 -12.85 -1.61
C SER A 145 -6.76 -13.28 -1.20
N ARG A 146 -6.21 -14.37 -1.74
CA ARG A 146 -4.79 -14.74 -1.53
C ARG A 146 -3.81 -13.72 -2.07
N GLY A 147 -4.18 -13.00 -3.13
CA GLY A 147 -3.40 -11.88 -3.66
C GLY A 147 -3.59 -10.59 -2.88
N ALA A 148 -4.44 -10.58 -1.85
CA ALA A 148 -4.81 -9.39 -1.10
C ALA A 148 -3.86 -9.12 0.06
N TYR A 149 -3.33 -7.89 0.12
CA TYR A 149 -2.42 -7.45 1.18
C TYR A 149 -1.26 -8.43 1.38
N ALA A 150 -0.73 -8.95 0.27
CA ALA A 150 0.30 -9.98 0.24
C ALA A 150 1.70 -9.36 0.48
N PHE A 151 1.88 -8.80 1.68
CA PHE A 151 3.07 -8.02 2.07
C PHE A 151 4.35 -8.85 2.05
N ARG A 152 4.29 -10.10 2.54
CA ARG A 152 5.45 -11.00 2.54
C ARG A 152 5.80 -11.37 1.12
N THR A 153 4.80 -11.70 0.30
CA THR A 153 5.01 -12.07 -1.09
C THR A 153 5.61 -10.91 -1.90
N LEU A 154 5.09 -9.68 -1.77
CA LEU A 154 5.66 -8.48 -2.41
C LEU A 154 7.11 -8.24 -1.99
N LYS A 155 7.39 -8.32 -0.67
CA LYS A 155 8.74 -8.16 -0.14
C LYS A 155 9.69 -9.23 -0.66
N ASN A 156 9.28 -10.50 -0.65
CA ASN A 156 10.08 -11.62 -1.14
C ASN A 156 10.31 -11.55 -2.66
N ALA A 157 9.37 -10.95 -3.40
CA ALA A 157 9.52 -10.72 -4.83
C ALA A 157 10.52 -9.59 -5.16
N GLY A 158 11.04 -8.86 -4.16
CA GLY A 158 12.03 -7.79 -4.32
C GLY A 158 11.44 -6.38 -4.37
N ALA A 159 10.15 -6.19 -4.09
CA ALA A 159 9.56 -4.87 -3.96
C ALA A 159 10.08 -4.15 -2.71
N VAL A 160 10.28 -2.84 -2.79
CA VAL A 160 10.47 -2.03 -1.58
C VAL A 160 9.10 -1.77 -0.97
N LEU A 161 8.87 -2.32 0.22
CA LEU A 161 7.60 -2.17 0.92
C LEU A 161 7.61 -0.92 1.81
N ILE A 162 6.64 -0.03 1.61
CA ILE A 162 6.41 1.13 2.49
C ILE A 162 4.98 1.14 3.01
N PHE A 163 4.79 1.65 4.21
CA PHE A 163 3.48 1.74 4.85
C PHE A 163 2.92 3.16 4.81
N GLY A 164 1.67 3.27 4.36
CA GLY A 164 0.85 4.47 4.41
C GLY A 164 -0.38 4.26 5.30
N SER A 165 -0.93 5.34 5.87
CA SER A 165 -2.21 5.27 6.59
C SER A 165 -3.42 5.47 5.69
N ASP A 166 -3.22 6.08 4.51
CA ASP A 166 -4.28 6.55 3.62
C ASP A 166 -5.34 7.37 4.36
N ARG A 167 -4.97 8.15 5.39
CA ARG A 167 -5.95 8.94 6.15
C ARG A 167 -6.44 10.15 5.33
N PRO A 168 -7.75 10.45 5.27
CA PRO A 168 -8.87 9.82 6.01
C PRO A 168 -9.56 8.66 5.27
N GLY A 169 -8.98 8.19 4.17
CA GLY A 169 -9.47 7.41 3.02
C GLY A 169 -10.25 6.11 3.21
N THR A 170 -10.63 5.70 4.42
CA THR A 170 -11.62 4.64 4.59
C THR A 170 -12.87 5.18 5.27
N ASN A 171 -13.98 5.27 4.53
CA ASN A 171 -15.31 5.59 5.09
C ASN A 171 -15.87 4.45 5.97
N ALA A 172 -15.28 3.25 5.90
CA ALA A 172 -15.79 2.04 6.57
C ALA A 172 -15.34 1.91 8.03
N ALA A 173 -14.23 2.55 8.42
CA ALA A 173 -13.76 2.55 9.80
C ALA A 173 -13.10 3.87 10.16
N ARG A 174 -13.27 4.26 11.43
CA ARG A 174 -12.51 5.35 12.04
C ARG A 174 -11.04 4.95 12.01
N CYS A 175 -10.30 5.39 10.99
CA CYS A 175 -8.87 5.12 10.88
C CYS A 175 -8.17 5.78 12.08
N PHE A 176 -7.67 4.96 13.00
CA PHE A 176 -6.93 5.42 14.15
C PHE A 176 -5.58 5.96 13.65
N LEU A 177 -5.28 7.22 13.96
CA LEU A 177 -3.99 7.88 13.64
C LEU A 177 -2.78 7.23 14.34
N ASN A 178 -2.99 6.14 15.08
CA ASN A 178 -1.96 5.53 15.87
C ASN A 178 -1.25 4.44 15.05
N PRO A 179 0.05 4.62 14.71
CA PRO A 179 0.81 3.66 13.92
C PRO A 179 0.92 2.27 14.58
N VAL A 180 0.70 2.17 15.89
CA VAL A 180 0.66 0.89 16.61
C VAL A 180 -0.40 -0.04 16.04
N TYR A 181 -1.56 0.48 15.59
CA TYR A 181 -2.58 -0.38 14.97
C TYR A 181 -2.18 -0.85 13.58
N GLY A 182 -1.43 -0.05 12.83
CA GLY A 182 -0.84 -0.48 11.55
C GLY A 182 0.21 -1.57 11.76
N LEU A 183 1.08 -1.41 12.76
CA LEU A 183 2.06 -2.42 13.14
C LEU A 183 1.37 -3.72 13.58
N TYR A 184 0.35 -3.63 14.44
CA TYR A 184 -0.44 -4.78 14.86
C TYR A 184 -1.10 -5.46 13.66
N ALA A 185 -1.70 -4.71 12.74
CA ALA A 185 -2.33 -5.29 11.55
C ALA A 185 -1.33 -6.02 10.64
N ALA A 186 -0.12 -5.47 10.45
CA ALA A 186 0.93 -6.09 9.63
C ALA A 186 1.49 -7.39 10.24
N VAL A 187 1.60 -7.44 11.57
CA VAL A 187 2.21 -8.56 12.30
C VAL A 187 1.18 -9.62 12.69
N ALA A 188 0.06 -9.22 13.27
CA ALA A 188 -0.98 -10.15 13.74
C ALA A 188 -1.91 -10.58 12.60
N ARG A 189 -2.18 -9.68 11.63
CA ARG A 189 -3.21 -9.85 10.60
C ARG A 189 -4.58 -10.22 11.18
N GLN A 190 -4.93 -9.52 12.26
CA GLN A 190 -6.16 -9.69 13.03
C GLN A 190 -6.94 -8.37 13.05
N THR A 191 -8.24 -8.47 13.28
CA THR A 191 -9.08 -7.38 13.77
C THR A 191 -8.65 -6.96 15.19
N LEU A 192 -9.09 -5.79 15.67
CA LEU A 192 -8.77 -5.32 17.02
C LEU A 192 -9.35 -6.20 18.14
N SER A 193 -10.30 -7.08 17.81
CA SER A 193 -10.82 -8.11 18.72
C SER A 193 -10.05 -9.43 18.67
N GLY A 194 -8.96 -9.51 17.90
CA GLY A 194 -8.12 -10.71 17.79
C GLY A 194 -8.58 -11.75 16.75
N GLU A 195 -9.58 -11.42 15.92
CA GLU A 195 -10.15 -12.36 14.94
C GLU A 195 -9.55 -12.15 13.53
N PRO A 196 -9.28 -13.21 12.76
CA PRO A 196 -9.31 -14.62 13.17
C PRO A 196 -8.09 -14.97 14.05
N PRO A 197 -8.16 -15.97 14.95
CA PRO A 197 -7.10 -16.23 15.95
C PRO A 197 -5.73 -16.49 15.33
N ASP A 198 -5.67 -17.17 14.18
CA ASP A 198 -4.43 -17.45 13.49
C ASP A 198 -3.98 -16.33 12.54
N GLY A 199 -4.77 -15.26 12.42
CA GLY A 199 -4.56 -14.18 11.46
C GLY A 199 -5.05 -14.55 10.05
N TRP A 200 -5.51 -13.56 9.31
CA TRP A 200 -6.03 -13.75 7.96
C TRP A 200 -4.90 -13.83 6.95
N PHE A 201 -4.69 -15.00 6.32
CA PHE A 201 -3.49 -15.33 5.53
C PHE A 201 -2.19 -15.14 6.34
N PRO A 202 -1.89 -16.02 7.31
CA PRO A 202 -0.77 -15.85 8.24
C PRO A 202 0.61 -15.86 7.57
N ASP A 203 0.76 -16.50 6.42
CA ASP A 203 2.02 -16.50 5.65
C ASP A 203 2.40 -15.10 5.14
N GLU A 204 1.44 -14.17 5.08
CA GLU A 204 1.64 -12.78 4.67
C GLU A 204 2.01 -11.84 5.81
N ARG A 205 2.33 -12.39 7.00
CA ARG A 205 2.79 -11.61 8.16
C ARG A 205 4.19 -11.05 7.94
N LEU A 206 4.38 -9.84 8.44
CA LEU A 206 5.71 -9.28 8.64
C LEU A 206 6.20 -9.52 10.06
N THR A 207 7.51 -9.55 10.26
CA THR A 207 8.08 -9.38 11.59
C THR A 207 7.89 -7.93 12.05
N ILE A 208 7.99 -7.69 13.36
CA ILE A 208 7.84 -6.34 13.90
C ILE A 208 8.95 -5.41 13.39
N GLU A 209 10.18 -5.90 13.24
CA GLU A 209 11.30 -5.15 12.68
C GLU A 209 11.02 -4.67 11.26
N GLU A 210 10.51 -5.56 10.41
CA GLU A 210 10.18 -5.22 9.02
C GLU A 210 9.01 -4.25 8.93
N ALA A 211 8.02 -4.39 9.81
CA ALA A 211 6.89 -3.48 9.89
C ALA A 211 7.32 -2.07 10.36
N ILE A 212 8.27 -1.98 11.29
CA ILE A 212 8.86 -0.71 11.74
C ILE A 212 9.68 -0.08 10.61
N GLU A 213 10.52 -0.86 9.91
CA GLU A 213 11.29 -0.38 8.76
C GLU A 213 10.38 0.20 7.67
N ALA A 214 9.29 -0.50 7.36
CA ALA A 214 8.27 -0.06 6.40
C ALA A 214 7.53 1.22 6.81
N TYR A 215 7.54 1.61 8.09
CA TYR A 215 7.00 2.89 8.58
C TYR A 215 8.03 4.00 8.73
N THR A 216 9.33 3.70 8.70
CA THR A 216 10.39 4.64 9.08
C THR A 216 11.41 4.82 7.97
N LYS A 217 12.37 3.90 7.87
CA LYS A 217 13.49 3.98 6.93
C LYS A 217 13.02 3.87 5.48
N ALA A 218 12.14 2.92 5.17
CA ALA A 218 11.75 2.67 3.78
C ALA A 218 10.92 3.81 3.17
N PRO A 219 9.94 4.43 3.87
CA PRO A 219 9.27 5.63 3.37
C PRO A 219 10.19 6.84 3.22
N ALA A 220 11.14 7.03 4.15
CA ALA A 220 12.13 8.11 4.07
C ALA A 220 13.03 7.95 2.84
N TRP A 221 13.49 6.72 2.58
CA TRP A 221 14.16 6.40 1.33
C TRP A 221 13.24 6.61 0.14
N ALA A 222 12.01 6.10 0.14
CA ALA A 222 11.13 6.27 -1.02
C ALA A 222 10.89 7.76 -1.37
N SER A 223 10.96 8.68 -0.40
CA SER A 223 10.76 10.12 -0.58
C SER A 223 12.03 10.97 -0.78
N PHE A 224 13.21 10.36 -0.91
CA PHE A 224 14.49 11.08 -1.01
C PHE A 224 14.84 11.91 0.22
N GLU A 225 14.44 11.43 1.40
CA GLU A 225 14.66 12.09 2.69
C GLU A 225 15.37 11.18 3.70
N GLU A 226 16.01 10.10 3.25
CA GLU A 226 16.74 9.15 4.09
C GLU A 226 17.88 9.78 4.90
N ASP A 227 18.45 10.88 4.41
CA ASP A 227 19.49 11.66 5.11
C ASP A 227 18.92 12.63 6.14
N ILE A 228 17.60 12.85 6.13
CA ILE A 228 16.89 13.80 7.00
C ILE A 228 16.12 13.06 8.09
N LYS A 229 15.53 11.89 7.76
CA LYS A 229 14.65 11.13 8.64
C LYS A 229 14.68 9.63 8.34
N GLY A 230 13.95 8.86 9.16
CA GLY A 230 13.76 7.41 8.95
C GLY A 230 14.73 6.53 9.73
N THR A 231 15.79 7.10 10.32
CA THR A 231 16.65 6.42 11.29
C THR A 231 16.99 7.37 12.45
N GLN A 232 17.36 6.81 13.61
CA GLN A 232 17.97 7.60 14.69
C GLN A 232 19.48 7.40 14.63
N PHE A 233 20.22 8.42 14.20
CA PHE A 233 21.67 8.47 14.36
C PHE A 233 22.00 9.11 15.70
N TRP A 234 22.60 8.35 16.62
CA TRP A 234 23.29 8.94 17.77
C TRP A 234 24.69 9.35 17.30
N GLY A 235 24.86 10.61 16.89
CA GLY A 235 26.20 11.17 16.64
C GLY A 235 26.27 12.34 15.65
N VAL A 236 25.83 13.52 16.06
CA VAL A 236 26.60 14.76 16.27
C VAL A 236 25.62 15.80 16.82
N GLU A 237 26.06 16.61 17.78
CA GLU A 237 25.27 17.54 18.58
C GLU A 237 24.21 18.34 17.77
N SER A 238 22.93 18.02 17.91
CA SER A 238 21.87 19.03 17.88
C SER A 238 20.59 18.58 18.61
N CYS A 239 20.27 19.34 19.66
CA CYS A 239 18.94 19.64 20.21
C CYS A 239 17.94 18.49 20.41
N ILE A 240 18.09 17.75 21.51
CA ILE A 240 17.00 17.00 22.13
C ILE A 240 16.34 17.87 23.20
N ALA A 241 15.07 18.22 23.03
CA ALA A 241 14.19 18.49 24.17
C ALA A 241 13.89 17.15 24.85
N PRO A 242 14.01 17.01 26.18
CA PRO A 242 13.94 15.72 26.85
C PRO A 242 12.49 15.22 26.87
N ALA A 243 12.09 14.47 25.84
CA ALA A 243 10.96 13.56 25.97
C ALA A 243 11.45 12.32 26.73
N GLN A 244 11.35 12.38 28.06
CA GLN A 244 11.43 11.21 28.92
C GLN A 244 10.33 10.24 28.47
N HIS A 245 10.65 9.26 27.62
CA HIS A 245 10.08 7.93 27.58
C HIS A 245 10.90 7.11 26.57
N GLU A 246 11.86 6.37 27.11
CA GLU A 246 12.65 5.37 26.41
C GLU A 246 11.71 4.33 25.78
N ILE A 247 11.60 4.32 24.44
CA ILE A 247 10.94 3.23 23.70
C ILE A 247 12.02 2.18 23.45
N THR A 248 12.30 1.35 24.45
CA THR A 248 13.22 0.22 24.32
C THR A 248 12.50 -1.00 23.74
N ARG A 249 13.27 -1.82 23.02
CA ARG A 249 12.90 -3.10 22.36
C ARG A 249 12.04 -4.04 23.24
N SER A 250 12.17 -3.95 24.56
CA SER A 250 11.42 -4.77 25.53
C SER A 250 9.96 -4.38 25.72
N ARG A 251 9.60 -3.10 25.59
CA ARG A 251 8.23 -2.62 25.91
C ARG A 251 7.21 -2.89 24.80
N ILE A 252 7.64 -2.90 23.53
CA ILE A 252 6.77 -3.25 22.40
C ILE A 252 6.44 -4.75 22.41
N VAL A 253 7.44 -5.59 22.71
CA VAL A 253 7.22 -7.05 22.81
C VAL A 253 6.33 -7.36 24.00
N SER A 254 6.55 -6.72 25.17
CA SER A 254 5.73 -6.96 26.36
C SER A 254 4.27 -6.53 26.17
N SER A 255 4.02 -5.39 25.50
CA SER A 255 2.66 -4.90 25.29
C SER A 255 1.89 -5.78 24.30
N VAL A 256 2.54 -6.34 23.27
CA VAL A 256 1.89 -7.29 22.36
C VAL A 256 1.59 -8.63 23.05
N THR A 257 2.47 -9.13 23.93
CA THR A 257 2.20 -10.37 24.68
C THR A 257 1.10 -10.24 25.74
N THR A 258 0.87 -9.06 26.32
CA THR A 258 -0.16 -8.87 27.35
C THR A 258 -1.60 -8.84 26.83
N TRP A 259 -1.82 -8.73 25.52
CA TRP A 259 -3.17 -8.77 24.93
C TRP A 259 -3.77 -10.19 24.87
N ASN A 260 -2.96 -11.24 25.03
CA ASN A 260 -3.41 -12.64 24.98
C ASN A 260 -3.77 -13.25 26.35
N ALA A 261 -3.86 -12.46 27.43
CA ALA A 261 -4.29 -12.98 28.72
C ALA A 261 -5.84 -12.90 28.85
N PRO A 262 -6.56 -14.02 29.03
CA PRO A 262 -8.01 -13.97 29.24
C PRO A 262 -8.32 -13.20 30.52
N ALA A 263 -9.23 -12.23 30.43
CA ALA A 263 -9.69 -11.45 31.56
C ALA A 263 -10.23 -12.38 32.65
N ARG A 264 -9.49 -12.51 33.76
CA ARG A 264 -10.00 -13.18 34.96
C ARG A 264 -11.14 -12.34 35.51
N HIS A 265 -12.37 -12.83 35.36
CA HIS A 265 -13.51 -12.37 36.15
C HIS A 265 -13.20 -12.56 37.64
N ALA A 266 -12.93 -11.47 38.34
CA ALA A 266 -13.03 -11.44 39.78
C ALA A 266 -14.52 -11.39 40.16
N ARG A 267 -15.07 -12.54 40.56
CA ARG A 267 -16.28 -12.61 41.39
C ARG A 267 -15.84 -12.53 42.86
N GLY A 268 -16.58 -11.75 43.65
CA GLY A 268 -16.80 -12.00 45.07
C GLY A 268 -16.13 -11.04 46.05
N GLY A 269 -16.95 -10.44 46.90
CA GLY A 269 -16.58 -9.61 48.06
C GLY A 269 -17.71 -8.67 48.43
#